data_AF-A0A4R4ZZI2-F1
#
_entry.id   AF-A0A4R4ZZI2-F1
#
_cell.length_a   1.000
_cell.length_b   1.000
_cell.length_c   1.000
_cell.angle_alpha   90.00
_cell.angle_beta   90.00
_cell.angle_gamma   90.00
#
_symmetry.space_group_name_H-M   'P 1'
#
loop_
_entity.id
_entity.type
_entity.pdbx_description
1 polymer ?
#
loop_
_entity_poly.entity_id
_entity_poly.type
_entity_poly.pdbx_seq_one_letter_code
_entity_poly.pdbx_strand_id
1 'polypeptide(L)'
;MTAADDRNADCQVKWCDETGSHAVHRKYLASVNGGIRGSGLVGVNVAQRVQPHSSVCVELTITTPWASTAGYLFAAPYVPDIAAALVDAASRARDLDGARRRKDDQHPPTA
;
A
#
# COMPACT_ATOMS: atom_id res chain seq x y z
N MET A 1 -28.54 20.11 2.13
CA MET A 1 -27.28 19.33 2.05
C MET A 1 -27.61 17.90 2.47
N THR A 2 -27.45 16.97 1.55
CA THR A 2 -28.01 15.61 1.57
C THR A 2 -27.13 14.61 2.32
N ALA A 3 -27.77 13.89 3.24
CA ALA A 3 -27.46 12.55 3.80
C ALA A 3 -25.99 12.09 3.78
N ALA A 4 -25.32 12.30 4.92
CA ALA A 4 -24.11 11.55 5.30
C ALA A 4 -24.43 10.40 6.29
N ASP A 5 -25.72 10.09 6.48
CA ASP A 5 -26.17 8.95 7.28
C ASP A 5 -26.38 7.73 6.37
N ASP A 6 -26.00 6.55 6.87
CA ASP A 6 -26.28 5.20 6.33
C ASP A 6 -25.36 4.53 5.31
N ARG A 7 -24.12 5.00 5.09
CA ARG A 7 -23.12 4.11 4.43
C ARG A 7 -22.67 2.95 5.34
N ASN A 8 -22.99 3.00 6.63
CA ASN A 8 -22.43 2.13 7.66
C ASN A 8 -23.47 1.41 8.54
N ALA A 9 -24.75 1.36 8.13
CA ALA A 9 -25.85 0.88 8.98
C ALA A 9 -25.61 -0.54 9.55
N ASP A 10 -24.90 -1.40 8.81
CA ASP A 10 -24.60 -2.77 9.21
C ASP A 10 -23.26 -2.94 9.95
N CYS A 11 -22.33 -2.00 9.85
CA CYS A 11 -21.01 -2.11 10.49
C CYS A 11 -20.86 -1.11 11.63
N GLN A 12 -20.80 -1.63 12.85
CA GLN A 12 -20.72 -0.80 14.08
C GLN A 12 -19.33 -0.17 14.29
N VAL A 13 -18.33 -0.53 13.48
CA VAL A 13 -16.96 -0.02 13.60
C VAL A 13 -16.86 1.34 12.92
N LYS A 14 -16.86 2.42 13.71
CA LYS A 14 -16.90 3.82 13.23
C LYS A 14 -15.75 4.24 12.31
N TRP A 15 -14.62 3.55 12.36
CA TRP A 15 -13.47 3.85 11.50
C TRP A 15 -13.49 3.04 10.19
N CYS A 16 -14.37 2.06 10.05
CA CYS A 16 -14.48 1.20 8.87
C CYS A 16 -15.15 1.97 7.72
N ASP A 17 -14.55 1.89 6.53
CA ASP A 17 -15.07 2.49 5.29
C ASP A 17 -15.89 1.49 4.46
N GLU A 18 -15.89 0.21 4.84
CA GLU A 18 -16.62 -0.86 4.14
C GLU A 18 -18.13 -0.76 4.39
N THR A 19 -18.93 -0.97 3.35
CA THR A 19 -20.39 -0.93 3.42
C THR A 19 -20.98 -2.33 3.42
N GLY A 20 -22.14 -2.51 4.07
CA GLY A 20 -22.82 -3.81 4.20
C GLY A 20 -22.04 -4.84 5.03
N SER A 21 -22.45 -6.11 4.95
CA SER A 21 -21.81 -7.21 5.67
C SER A 21 -20.43 -7.55 5.08
N HIS A 22 -19.40 -7.60 5.92
CA HIS A 22 -18.03 -7.92 5.53
C HIS A 22 -17.29 -8.73 6.59
N ALA A 23 -16.27 -9.48 6.17
CA ALA A 23 -15.44 -10.31 7.03
C ALA A 23 -14.19 -9.59 7.58
N VAL A 24 -13.88 -8.39 7.05
CA VAL A 24 -12.74 -7.56 7.43
C VAL A 24 -13.17 -6.11 7.45
N HIS A 25 -12.99 -5.43 8.56
CA HIS A 25 -13.08 -3.98 8.65
C HIS A 25 -11.85 -3.37 7.97
N ARG A 26 -12.06 -2.44 7.04
CA ARG A 26 -10.96 -1.71 6.40
C ARG A 26 -11.19 -0.21 6.48
N LYS A 27 -10.09 0.51 6.66
CA LYS A 27 -10.02 1.95 6.45
C LYS A 27 -8.93 2.28 5.49
N TYR A 28 -9.30 2.96 4.42
CA TYR A 28 -8.35 3.42 3.43
C TYR A 28 -7.59 4.64 3.95
N LEU A 29 -6.26 4.61 3.84
CA LEU A 29 -5.41 5.72 4.27
C LEU A 29 -4.74 6.44 3.11
N ALA A 30 -4.19 5.69 2.16
CA ALA A 30 -3.42 6.27 1.06
C ALA A 30 -3.37 5.34 -0.15
N SER A 31 -3.06 5.93 -1.31
CA SER A 31 -2.59 5.19 -2.47
C SER A 31 -1.42 5.89 -3.12
N VAL A 32 -0.53 5.09 -3.68
CA VAL A 32 0.70 5.55 -4.33
C VAL A 32 0.79 4.88 -5.70
N ASN A 33 1.06 5.67 -6.73
CA ASN A 33 1.33 5.14 -8.06
C ASN A 33 2.71 4.47 -8.08
N GLY A 34 2.81 3.25 -8.64
CA GLY A 34 4.08 2.51 -8.70
C GLY A 34 5.12 3.07 -9.69
N GLY A 35 4.81 4.12 -10.45
CA GLY A 35 5.75 4.91 -11.26
C GLY A 35 6.29 4.28 -12.54
N ILE A 36 6.22 2.96 -12.72
CA ILE A 36 6.63 2.29 -13.97
C ILE A 36 5.38 2.14 -14.86
N ARG A 37 5.51 2.30 -16.18
CA ARG A 37 4.38 2.18 -17.12
C ARG A 37 3.59 0.87 -16.88
N GLY A 38 2.39 0.99 -16.30
CA GLY A 38 1.54 -0.15 -15.95
C GLY A 38 1.82 -0.82 -14.59
N SER A 39 2.66 -0.22 -13.74
CA SER A 39 3.05 -0.73 -12.41
C SER A 39 1.91 -0.86 -11.41
N GLY A 40 0.72 -0.36 -11.77
CA GLY A 40 -0.41 -0.37 -10.87
C GLY A 40 -0.30 0.64 -9.73
N LEU A 41 -1.13 0.42 -8.73
CA LEU A 41 -1.34 1.27 -7.57
C LEU A 41 -1.13 0.45 -6.30
N VAL A 42 -0.38 1.01 -5.35
CA VAL A 42 -0.20 0.45 -4.02
C VAL A 42 -1.14 1.20 -3.07
N GLY A 43 -2.13 0.52 -2.52
CA GLY A 43 -3.02 1.05 -1.49
C GLY A 43 -2.53 0.68 -0.09
N VAL A 44 -2.70 1.59 0.87
CA VAL A 44 -2.40 1.39 2.29
C VAL A 44 -3.70 1.52 3.06
N ASN A 45 -4.05 0.46 3.79
CA ASN A 45 -5.24 0.42 4.63
C ASN A 45 -4.87 0.04 6.07
N VAL A 46 -5.74 0.39 7.01
CA VAL A 46 -5.82 -0.28 8.31
C VAL A 46 -6.90 -1.34 8.21
N ALA A 47 -6.61 -2.55 8.69
CA ALA A 47 -7.52 -3.69 8.57
C ALA A 47 -7.66 -4.45 9.89
N GLN A 48 -8.85 -4.98 10.16
CA GLN A 48 -9.13 -5.84 11.30
C GLN A 48 -10.14 -6.92 10.88
N ARG A 49 -9.89 -8.20 11.17
CA ARG A 49 -10.89 -9.24 10.86
C ARG A 49 -12.10 -9.09 11.79
N VAL A 50 -13.27 -9.42 11.27
CA VAL A 50 -14.52 -9.49 12.07
C VAL A 50 -14.52 -10.79 12.87
N GLN A 51 -13.60 -10.86 13.83
CA GLN A 51 -13.42 -11.98 14.75
C GLN A 51 -13.09 -11.43 16.15
N PRO A 52 -13.57 -12.07 17.22
CA PRO A 52 -13.19 -11.69 18.58
C PRO A 52 -11.67 -11.63 18.73
N HIS A 53 -11.18 -10.58 19.38
CA HIS A 53 -9.75 -10.37 19.67
C HIS A 53 -8.81 -10.23 18.46
N SER A 54 -9.34 -10.08 17.24
CA SER A 54 -8.49 -9.79 16.09
C SER A 54 -7.78 -8.45 16.29
N SER A 55 -6.46 -8.44 16.14
CA SER A 55 -5.68 -7.21 16.21
C SER A 55 -5.85 -6.37 14.96
N VAL A 56 -5.75 -5.05 15.13
CA VAL A 56 -5.66 -4.11 14.02
C VAL A 56 -4.29 -4.24 13.37
N CYS A 57 -4.27 -4.38 12.06
CA CYS A 57 -3.10 -4.56 11.20
C CYS A 57 -3.04 -3.48 10.12
N VAL A 58 -1.89 -3.37 9.47
CA VAL A 58 -1.74 -2.60 8.23
C VAL A 58 -1.85 -3.54 7.05
N GLU A 59 -2.68 -3.19 6.08
CA GLU A 59 -2.83 -3.92 4.82
C GLU A 59 -2.19 -3.11 3.68
N LEU A 60 -1.32 -3.74 2.91
CA LEU A 60 -0.88 -3.23 1.62
C LEU A 60 -1.62 -3.97 0.52
N THR A 61 -2.26 -3.23 -0.38
CA THR A 61 -2.89 -3.77 -1.58
C THR A 61 -2.10 -3.34 -2.80
N ILE A 62 -1.87 -4.26 -3.72
CA ILE A 62 -1.17 -4.00 -4.99
C ILE A 62 -2.13 -4.35 -6.11
N THR A 63 -2.59 -3.34 -6.83
CA THR A 63 -3.49 -3.51 -7.96
C THR A 63 -2.74 -3.19 -9.24
N THR A 64 -2.63 -4.15 -10.15
CA THR A 64 -2.00 -3.95 -11.46
C THR A 64 -3.03 -4.16 -12.57
N PRO A 65 -2.83 -3.60 -13.78
CA PRO A 65 -3.82 -3.75 -14.85
C PRO A 65 -3.89 -5.17 -15.45
N TRP A 66 -2.94 -6.05 -15.12
CA TRP A 66 -2.77 -7.35 -15.78
C TRP A 66 -2.92 -8.54 -14.83
N ALA A 67 -3.09 -8.29 -13.53
CA ALA A 67 -3.24 -9.33 -12.52
C ALA A 67 -4.23 -8.91 -11.43
N SER A 68 -4.80 -9.91 -10.76
CA SER A 68 -5.65 -9.71 -9.59
C SER A 68 -4.92 -8.92 -8.49
N THR A 69 -5.67 -8.10 -7.76
CA THR A 69 -5.14 -7.36 -6.61
C THR A 69 -4.58 -8.31 -5.57
N ALA A 70 -3.32 -8.12 -5.19
CA ALA A 70 -2.68 -8.83 -4.10
C ALA A 70 -2.79 -8.01 -2.80
N GLY A 71 -3.08 -8.67 -1.68
CA GLY A 71 -3.16 -8.04 -0.36
C GLY A 71 -2.18 -8.67 0.63
N TYR A 72 -1.46 -7.84 1.38
CA TYR A 72 -0.49 -8.26 2.39
C TYR A 72 -0.82 -7.61 3.73
N LEU A 73 -0.89 -8.42 4.79
CA LEU A 73 -1.19 -7.95 6.14
C LEU A 73 0.08 -7.96 7.00
N PHE A 74 0.30 -6.85 7.70
CA PHE A 74 1.40 -6.65 8.61
C PHE A 74 0.86 -6.33 10.00
N ALA A 75 1.36 -7.02 11.02
CA ALA A 75 1.06 -6.66 12.39
C ALA A 75 1.67 -5.29 12.71
N ALA A 76 0.86 -4.40 13.28
CA ALA A 76 1.22 -3.00 13.51
C ALA A 76 2.59 -2.78 14.18
N PRO A 77 3.03 -3.60 15.16
CA PRO A 77 4.33 -3.41 15.81
C PRO A 77 5.54 -3.51 14.86
N TYR A 78 5.44 -4.27 13.77
CA TYR A 78 6.55 -4.51 12.84
C TYR A 78 6.56 -3.54 11.64
N VAL A 79 5.49 -2.76 11.45
CA VAL A 79 5.36 -1.84 10.32
C VAL A 79 6.46 -0.76 10.31
N PRO A 80 6.88 -0.16 11.45
CA PRO A 80 7.98 0.79 11.46
C PRO A 80 9.28 0.23 10.89
N ASP A 81 9.62 -1.02 11.25
CA ASP A 81 10.86 -1.67 10.77
C ASP A 81 10.79 -1.96 9.27
N ILE A 82 9.62 -2.39 8.78
CA ILE A 82 9.37 -2.58 7.34
C ILE A 82 9.50 -1.25 6.59
N ALA A 83 8.92 -0.17 7.13
CA ALA A 83 9.01 1.15 6.52
C ALA A 83 10.47 1.65 6.47
N ALA A 84 11.24 1.45 7.54
CA ALA A 84 12.66 1.79 7.57
C ALA A 84 13.45 1.00 6.52
N ALA A 85 13.21 -0.31 6.40
CA ALA A 85 13.83 -1.16 5.38
C ALA A 85 13.50 -0.71 3.96
N LEU A 86 12.25 -0.30 3.70
CA LEU A 86 11.83 0.24 2.40
C LEU A 86 12.55 1.56 2.08
N VAL A 87 12.71 2.45 3.06
CA VAL A 87 13.43 3.72 2.88
C VAL A 87 14.92 3.50 2.58
N ASP A 88 15.56 2.57 3.29
CA ASP A 88 16.96 2.20 3.03
C ASP A 88 17.11 1.62 1.61
N ALA A 89 16.25 0.67 1.25
CA ALA A 89 16.25 0.06 -0.08
C ALA A 89 16.06 1.10 -1.19
N ALA A 90 15.11 2.03 -1.03
CA ALA A 90 14.89 3.12 -1.98
C ALA A 90 16.10 4.06 -2.11
N SER A 91 16.82 4.31 -1.02
CA SER A 91 18.03 5.14 -1.05
C SER A 91 19.16 4.45 -1.81
N ARG A 92 19.44 3.19 -1.49
CA ARG A 92 20.45 2.39 -2.21
C ARG A 92 20.13 2.25 -3.70
N ALA A 93 18.86 2.05 -4.06
CA ALA A 93 18.45 1.95 -5.45
C ALA A 93 18.75 3.25 -6.25
N ARG A 94 18.51 4.41 -5.63
CA ARG A 94 18.83 5.71 -6.24
C ARG A 94 20.32 5.90 -6.43
N ASP A 95 21.13 5.52 -5.44
CA ASP A 95 22.59 5.61 -5.52
C ASP A 95 23.13 4.74 -6.66
N LEU A 96 22.61 3.51 -6.80
CA LEU A 96 22.99 2.59 -7.87
C LEU A 96 22.58 3.10 -9.26
N ASP A 97 21.36 3.65 -9.43
CA ASP A 97 20.96 4.24 -10.72
C ASP A 97 21.82 5.45 -11.09
N GLY A 98 22.13 6.31 -10.11
CA GLY A 98 23.01 7.45 -10.30
C GLY A 98 24.44 7.04 -10.68
N ALA A 99 24.97 5.98 -10.07
CA ALA A 99 26.28 5.44 -10.42
C ALA A 99 26.31 4.86 -11.84
N ARG A 100 25.24 4.17 -12.27
CA ARG A 100 25.11 3.65 -13.63
C ARG A 100 25.11 4.76 -14.66
N ARG A 101 24.30 5.80 -14.48
CA ARG A 101 24.21 6.94 -15.43
C ARG A 101 25.54 7.64 -15.63
N ARG A 102 26.29 7.90 -14.55
CA ARG A 102 27.63 8.51 -14.66
C ARG A 102 28.63 7.65 -15.44
N LYS A 103 28.52 6.32 -15.33
CA LYS A 103 29.36 5.38 -16.08
C LYS A 103 29.02 5.41 -17.57
N ASP A 104 27.74 5.48 -17.90
CA ASP A 104 27.26 5.58 -19.29
C ASP A 104 27.68 6.92 -19.93
N ASP A 105 27.68 8.03 -19.16
CA ASP A 105 28.16 9.34 -19.62
C ASP A 105 29.68 9.39 -19.84
N GLN A 106 30.47 8.59 -19.08
CA GLN A 106 31.92 8.49 -19.23
C GLN A 106 32.37 7.52 -20.33
N HIS A 107 31.51 6.62 -20.79
CA HIS A 107 31.75 5.68 -21.89
C HIS A 107 30.53 5.65 -22.82
N PRO A 108 30.33 6.70 -23.64
CA PRO A 108 29.23 6.70 -24.60
C PRO A 108 29.38 5.50 -25.55
N PRO A 109 28.28 4.83 -25.94
CA PRO A 109 28.35 3.68 -26.84
C PRO A 109 29.00 4.13 -28.16
N THR A 110 30.12 3.49 -28.51
CA THR A 110 30.78 3.70 -29.80
C THR A 110 29.84 3.22 -30.90
N ALA A 111 29.51 4.14 -31.82
CA ALA A 111 28.70 3.89 -33.00
C ALA A 111 29.38 2.92 -33.98
#